data_AF-A0A6P2E1F4-F1
#
_entry.id   AF-A0A6P2E1F4-F1
#
_cell.length_a   1.000
_cell.length_b   1.000
_cell.length_c   1.000
_cell.angle_alpha   90.00
_cell.angle_beta   90.00
_cell.angle_gamma   90.00
#
_symmetry.space_group_name_H-M   'P 1'
#
loop_
_entity.id
_entity.type
_entity.pdbx_description
1 polymer ?
#
loop_
_entity_poly.entity_id
_entity_poly.type
_entity_poly.pdbx_seq_one_letter_code
_entity_poly.pdbx_strand_id
1 'polypeptide(L)'
;MRLSPDLLSGLLRKPAPRPKLPTSRERAATNRLRVLQAVADHGHLRCADLAAACWPGARFGEQMAQRTVRALVTSGDLKARANCHGGLSYVLTRLGAAALEVRGTGAHHGLDLASVRGPTFTHHALTSRWCLHMQGQGFQAFHEYAVASGRAPVTTEQLLRRYGKVCDAVLIKGDQLWLAETEAAPKSTQELMRIAGLAEHVGRRVHPDLPFVLAGVHIVFNAEQNHAARIAKAARERWQRYTAAQKHTLAGRITLNRVSLGLPLVWRGCTDEPLSLKAI
;
A
#
# COMPACT_ATOMS: atom_id res chain seq x y z
N MET A 1 34.22 50.46 35.60
CA MET A 1 33.58 49.20 36.04
C MET A 1 33.87 48.14 34.99
N ARG A 2 34.73 47.16 35.27
CA ARG A 2 34.96 46.00 34.37
C ARG A 2 33.91 44.96 34.70
N LEU A 3 33.01 44.66 33.77
CA LEU A 3 32.07 43.55 33.91
C LEU A 3 32.86 42.24 33.90
N SER A 4 32.70 41.42 34.94
CA SER A 4 33.29 40.08 34.98
C SER A 4 32.71 39.24 33.84
N PRO A 5 33.54 38.47 33.11
CA PRO A 5 33.07 37.51 32.09
C PRO A 5 32.04 36.50 32.62
N ASP A 6 31.99 36.30 33.93
CA ASP A 6 31.12 35.32 34.58
C ASP A 6 29.63 35.69 34.58
N LEU A 7 29.30 36.99 34.45
CA LEU A 7 27.90 37.46 34.43
C LEU A 7 27.14 37.04 33.16
N LEU A 8 27.84 36.77 32.06
CA LEU A 8 27.24 36.29 30.80
C LEU A 8 27.16 34.76 30.73
N SER A 9 27.92 34.03 31.56
CA SER A 9 27.97 32.57 31.53
C SER A 9 26.66 31.92 32.01
N GLY A 10 25.89 32.60 32.86
CA GLY A 10 24.59 32.15 33.35
C GLY A 10 23.40 32.46 32.41
N LEU A 11 23.59 33.33 31.41
CA LEU A 11 22.54 33.76 30.47
C LEU A 11 22.48 32.88 29.21
N LEU A 12 23.55 32.15 28.91
CA LEU A 12 23.61 31.23 27.78
C LEU A 12 23.29 29.81 28.25
N ARG A 13 22.05 29.37 28.04
CA ARG A 13 21.68 27.95 28.21
C ARG A 13 22.65 27.10 27.38
N LYS A 14 23.36 26.17 28.03
CA LYS A 14 24.18 25.16 27.37
C LYS A 14 23.33 24.51 26.26
N PRO A 15 23.78 24.49 25.00
CA PRO A 15 22.99 23.91 23.92
C PRO A 15 22.65 22.46 24.30
N ALA A 16 21.39 22.08 24.07
CA ALA A 16 20.93 20.73 24.37
C ALA A 16 21.91 19.71 23.75
N PRO A 17 22.27 18.64 24.48
CA PRO A 17 23.20 17.64 23.97
C PRO A 17 22.67 17.12 22.64
N ARG A 18 23.56 16.99 21.65
CA ARG A 18 23.18 16.45 20.34
C ARG A 18 22.53 15.09 20.54
N PRO A 19 21.40 14.81 19.88
CA PRO A 19 20.73 13.51 20.02
C PRO A 19 21.72 12.39 19.67
N LYS A 20 21.82 11.40 20.55
CA LYS A 20 22.74 10.28 20.38
C LYS A 20 22.38 9.53 19.11
N LEU A 21 23.33 9.41 18.19
CA LEU A 21 23.13 8.62 16.98
C LEU A 21 22.91 7.15 17.36
N PRO A 22 21.95 6.45 16.73
CA PRO A 22 21.73 5.04 16.99
C PRO A 22 22.97 4.21 16.71
N THR A 23 23.27 3.28 17.60
CA THR A 23 24.32 2.27 17.42
C THR A 23 24.06 1.41 16.18
N SER A 24 25.09 0.70 15.69
CA SER A 24 24.92 -0.27 14.60
C SER A 24 23.90 -1.36 14.94
N ARG A 25 23.90 -1.82 16.18
CA ARG A 25 22.97 -2.84 16.69
C ARG A 25 21.52 -2.33 16.71
N GLU A 26 21.29 -1.12 17.20
CA GLU A 26 19.96 -0.50 17.20
C GLU A 26 19.44 -0.30 15.76
N ARG A 27 20.29 0.19 14.84
CA ARG A 27 19.91 0.31 13.42
C ARG A 27 19.54 -1.02 12.81
N ALA A 28 20.29 -2.09 13.10
CA ALA A 28 19.99 -3.42 12.61
C ALA A 28 18.65 -3.94 13.17
N ALA A 29 18.37 -3.73 14.46
CA ALA A 29 17.10 -4.10 15.08
C ALA A 29 15.91 -3.35 14.45
N THR A 30 16.04 -2.04 14.23
CA THR A 30 15.03 -1.22 13.56
C THR A 30 14.78 -1.68 12.13
N ASN A 31 15.84 -1.96 11.36
CA ASN A 31 15.70 -2.46 10.00
C ASN A 31 14.99 -3.82 9.94
N ARG A 32 15.31 -4.73 10.87
CA ARG A 32 14.63 -6.03 10.98
C ARG A 32 13.14 -5.83 11.25
N LEU A 33 12.79 -4.98 12.20
CA LEU A 33 11.39 -4.70 12.54
C LEU A 33 10.64 -4.10 11.34
N ARG A 34 11.22 -3.13 10.63
CA ARG A 34 10.62 -2.53 9.43
C ARG A 34 10.33 -3.57 8.34
N VAL A 35 11.27 -4.47 8.08
CA VAL A 35 11.08 -5.53 7.08
C VAL A 35 9.97 -6.49 7.51
N LEU A 36 9.94 -6.93 8.77
CA LEU A 36 8.89 -7.82 9.27
C LEU A 36 7.50 -7.16 9.20
N GLN A 37 7.40 -5.89 9.60
CA GLN A 37 6.17 -5.10 9.47
C GLN A 37 5.76 -5.02 8.00
N ALA A 38 6.64 -4.58 7.09
CA ALA A 38 6.30 -4.50 5.67
C ALA A 38 5.78 -5.83 5.10
N VAL A 39 6.34 -6.97 5.49
CA VAL A 39 5.80 -8.28 5.07
C VAL A 39 4.45 -8.59 5.72
N ALA A 40 4.23 -8.24 6.98
CA ALA A 40 2.92 -8.39 7.65
C ALA A 40 1.82 -7.58 6.94
N ASP A 41 2.14 -6.33 6.57
CA ASP A 41 1.21 -5.39 5.93
C ASP A 41 0.74 -5.88 4.56
N HIS A 42 1.62 -6.60 3.85
CA HIS A 42 1.42 -6.99 2.46
C HIS A 42 1.27 -8.50 2.25
N GLY A 43 1.38 -9.33 3.28
CA GLY A 43 1.39 -10.80 3.19
C GLY A 43 2.69 -11.38 2.63
N HIS A 44 3.12 -10.93 1.45
CA HIS A 44 4.43 -11.27 0.87
C HIS A 44 5.02 -10.12 0.05
N LEU A 45 6.35 -10.00 0.05
CA LEU A 45 7.05 -8.97 -0.74
C LEU A 45 8.29 -9.53 -1.44
N ARG A 46 8.60 -8.97 -2.61
CA ARG A 46 9.88 -9.21 -3.29
C ARG A 46 10.96 -8.30 -2.68
N CYS A 47 12.22 -8.59 -2.98
CA CYS A 47 13.32 -7.78 -2.46
C CYS A 47 13.26 -6.31 -2.92
N ALA A 48 12.86 -6.04 -4.16
CA ALA A 48 12.69 -4.68 -4.69
C ALA A 48 11.52 -3.93 -4.00
N ASP A 49 10.47 -4.65 -3.58
CA ASP A 49 9.36 -4.05 -2.84
C ASP A 49 9.76 -3.75 -1.40
N LEU A 50 10.50 -4.65 -0.76
CA LEU A 50 11.10 -4.40 0.56
C LEU A 50 12.06 -3.21 0.54
N ALA A 51 12.84 -3.05 -0.52
CA ALA A 51 13.70 -1.88 -0.71
C ALA A 51 12.88 -0.58 -0.69
N ALA A 52 11.78 -0.53 -1.45
CA ALA A 52 10.90 0.64 -1.48
C ALA A 52 10.16 0.88 -0.16
N ALA A 53 9.74 -0.18 0.54
CA ALA A 53 9.03 -0.07 1.81
C ALA A 53 9.94 0.43 2.94
N CYS A 54 11.14 -0.14 3.06
CA CYS A 54 12.00 0.06 4.21
C CYS A 54 13.07 1.16 4.02
N TRP A 55 13.45 1.42 2.77
CA TRP A 55 14.49 2.39 2.39
C TRP A 55 14.09 3.19 1.13
N PRO A 56 12.96 3.93 1.17
CA PRO A 56 12.49 4.68 0.02
C PRO A 56 13.55 5.69 -0.47
N GLY A 57 13.84 5.68 -1.77
CA GLY A 57 14.81 6.58 -2.40
C GLY A 57 16.28 6.30 -2.07
N ALA A 58 16.61 5.28 -1.27
CA ALA A 58 18.00 5.00 -0.92
C ALA A 58 18.76 4.37 -2.10
N ARG A 59 19.91 4.97 -2.46
CA ARG A 59 20.80 4.47 -3.53
C ARG A 59 21.15 3.00 -3.41
N PHE A 60 21.33 2.49 -2.19
CA PHE A 60 21.69 1.10 -1.90
C PHE A 60 20.55 0.33 -1.22
N GLY A 61 19.30 0.77 -1.37
CA GLY A 61 18.13 0.20 -0.70
C GLY A 61 17.95 -1.30 -0.99
N GLU A 62 18.16 -1.74 -2.23
CA GLU A 62 18.05 -3.16 -2.59
C GLU A 62 19.14 -4.02 -1.92
N GLN A 63 20.38 -3.55 -1.87
CA GLN A 63 21.46 -4.27 -1.19
C GLN A 63 21.21 -4.35 0.33
N MET A 64 20.62 -3.30 0.92
CA MET A 64 20.20 -3.31 2.32
C MET A 64 19.06 -4.30 2.56
N ALA A 65 18.06 -4.34 1.66
CA ALA A 65 16.98 -5.31 1.71
C ALA A 65 17.51 -6.74 1.60
N GLN A 66 18.35 -7.04 0.62
CA GLN A 66 18.95 -8.37 0.43
C GLN A 66 19.69 -8.86 1.68
N ARG A 67 20.56 -8.01 2.27
CA ARG A 67 21.30 -8.37 3.50
C ARG A 67 20.36 -8.61 4.68
N THR A 68 19.39 -7.74 4.87
CA THR A 68 18.45 -7.84 6.00
C THR A 68 17.58 -9.08 5.87
N VAL A 69 17.06 -9.35 4.67
CA VAL A 69 16.23 -10.53 4.39
C VAL A 69 17.04 -11.81 4.53
N ARG A 70 18.28 -11.85 4.04
CA ARG A 70 19.15 -13.03 4.24
C ARG A 70 19.30 -13.36 5.72
N ALA A 71 19.56 -12.36 6.54
CA ALA A 71 19.67 -12.55 7.99
C ALA A 71 18.34 -13.00 8.63
N LEU A 72 17.20 -12.45 8.20
CA LEU A 72 15.87 -12.83 8.69
C LEU A 72 15.44 -14.25 8.26
N VAL A 73 15.87 -14.68 7.08
CA VAL A 73 15.67 -16.06 6.61
C VAL A 73 16.55 -17.02 7.40
N THR A 74 17.82 -16.67 7.64
CA THR A 74 18.73 -17.48 8.47
C THR A 74 18.22 -17.60 9.91
N SER A 75 17.64 -16.54 10.49
CA SER A 75 17.03 -16.60 11.83
C SER A 75 15.64 -17.23 11.85
N GLY A 76 15.08 -17.62 10.70
CA GLY A 76 13.79 -18.28 10.60
C GLY A 76 12.57 -17.36 10.74
N ASP A 77 12.73 -16.04 10.79
CA ASP A 77 11.62 -15.08 10.87
C ASP A 77 10.89 -14.92 9.53
N LEU A 78 11.63 -15.07 8.42
CA LEU A 78 11.09 -15.05 7.06
C LEU A 78 11.35 -16.38 6.35
N LYS A 79 10.46 -16.74 5.43
CA LYS A 79 10.68 -17.85 4.49
C LYS A 79 10.72 -17.32 3.06
N ALA A 80 11.80 -17.64 2.36
CA ALA A 80 11.90 -17.41 0.92
C ALA A 80 11.03 -18.44 0.17
N ARG A 81 10.26 -17.97 -0.80
CA ARG A 81 9.44 -18.80 -1.68
C ARG A 81 9.63 -18.32 -3.11
N ALA A 82 9.92 -19.25 -4.03
CA ALA A 82 9.93 -18.89 -5.46
C ALA A 82 8.56 -18.33 -5.87
N ASN A 83 8.53 -17.34 -6.75
CA ASN A 83 7.30 -16.75 -7.25
C ASN A 83 7.06 -17.08 -8.73
N CYS A 84 5.88 -16.71 -9.25
CA CYS A 84 5.47 -17.02 -10.62
C CYS A 84 6.40 -16.45 -11.71
N HIS A 85 7.16 -15.41 -11.38
CA HIS A 85 8.05 -14.73 -12.32
C HIS A 85 9.51 -15.20 -12.19
N GLY A 86 9.75 -16.35 -11.56
CA GLY A 86 11.08 -16.96 -11.41
C GLY A 86 11.97 -16.32 -10.34
N GLY A 87 11.47 -15.33 -9.60
CA GLY A 87 12.18 -14.68 -8.48
C GLY A 87 11.80 -15.26 -7.12
N LEU A 88 12.21 -14.57 -6.06
CA LEU A 88 11.82 -14.87 -4.68
C LEU A 88 10.87 -13.81 -4.13
N SER A 89 9.86 -14.28 -3.42
CA SER A 89 9.06 -13.48 -2.48
C SER A 89 9.26 -14.02 -1.07
N TYR A 90 9.14 -13.15 -0.08
CA TYR A 90 9.37 -13.46 1.32
C TYR A 90 8.06 -13.34 2.08
N VAL A 91 7.77 -14.36 2.89
CA VAL A 91 6.59 -14.43 3.77
C VAL A 91 7.02 -14.51 5.22
N LEU A 92 6.18 -14.03 6.13
CA LEU A 92 6.38 -14.25 7.56
C LEU A 92 6.22 -15.72 7.92
N THR A 93 7.12 -16.22 8.76
CA THR A 93 6.93 -17.50 9.43
C THR A 93 6.12 -17.29 10.71
N ARG A 94 5.78 -18.40 11.39
CA ARG A 94 5.22 -18.35 12.76
C ARG A 94 6.14 -17.62 13.73
N LEU A 95 7.45 -17.84 13.62
CA LEU A 95 8.44 -17.19 14.48
C LEU A 95 8.49 -15.68 14.22
N GLY A 96 8.49 -15.27 12.95
CA GLY A 96 8.48 -13.85 12.57
C GLY A 96 7.20 -13.14 13.01
N ALA A 97 6.04 -13.80 12.91
CA ALA A 97 4.78 -13.28 13.40
C ALA A 97 4.79 -13.11 14.93
N ALA A 98 5.21 -14.14 15.68
CA ALA A 98 5.36 -14.05 17.14
C ALA A 98 6.33 -12.94 17.56
N ALA A 99 7.41 -12.72 16.80
CA ALA A 99 8.35 -11.63 17.06
C ALA A 99 7.71 -10.24 16.91
N LEU A 100 6.70 -10.07 16.04
CA LEU A 100 5.92 -8.84 15.93
C LEU A 100 4.91 -8.72 17.08
N GLU A 101 4.25 -9.80 17.46
CA GLU A 101 3.27 -9.82 18.54
C GLU A 101 3.87 -9.42 19.89
N VAL A 102 5.07 -9.93 20.22
CA VAL A 102 5.82 -9.53 21.43
C VAL A 102 6.10 -8.02 21.48
N ARG A 103 6.07 -7.34 20.33
CA ARG A 103 6.25 -5.89 20.20
C ARG A 103 4.93 -5.14 20.01
N GLY A 104 3.79 -5.77 20.29
CA GLY A 104 2.46 -5.20 20.19
C GLY A 104 1.94 -5.04 18.76
N THR A 105 2.56 -5.69 17.78
CA THR A 105 2.10 -5.68 16.37
C THR A 105 1.46 -7.02 16.05
N GLY A 106 0.13 -7.05 15.94
CA GLY A 106 -0.59 -8.25 15.48
C GLY A 106 -0.15 -8.64 14.06
N ALA A 107 0.18 -9.92 13.84
CA ALA A 107 0.62 -10.42 12.55
C ALA A 107 0.25 -11.88 12.36
N HIS A 108 -0.07 -12.27 11.13
CA HIS A 108 -0.29 -13.68 10.78
C HIS A 108 0.88 -14.20 9.93
N HIS A 109 1.16 -15.50 10.04
CA HIS A 109 2.16 -16.12 9.17
C HIS A 109 1.64 -16.26 7.73
N GLY A 110 2.53 -16.19 6.75
CA GLY A 110 2.18 -16.28 5.32
C GLY A 110 2.56 -17.59 4.64
N LEU A 111 2.73 -18.68 5.41
CA LEU A 111 3.24 -19.96 4.89
C LEU A 111 2.28 -20.64 3.90
N ASP A 112 0.99 -20.39 4.07
CA ASP A 112 -0.15 -20.92 3.32
C ASP A 112 -0.62 -20.00 2.19
N LEU A 113 0.00 -18.83 2.00
CA LEU A 113 -0.41 -17.88 0.96
C LEU A 113 -0.25 -18.48 -0.43
N ALA A 114 -1.37 -18.65 -1.13
CA ALA A 114 -1.39 -19.10 -2.52
C ALA A 114 -0.91 -18.01 -3.49
N SER A 115 -1.07 -16.72 -3.14
CA SER A 115 -0.70 -15.59 -4.00
C SER A 115 0.78 -15.53 -4.36
N VAL A 116 1.66 -16.22 -3.61
CA VAL A 116 3.10 -16.26 -3.91
C VAL A 116 3.42 -16.97 -5.23
N ARG A 117 2.71 -18.05 -5.55
CA ARG A 117 2.95 -18.93 -6.72
C ARG A 117 1.72 -19.14 -7.61
N GLY A 118 0.64 -18.42 -7.33
CA GLY A 118 -0.65 -18.59 -8.01
C GLY A 118 -0.94 -17.53 -9.09
N PRO A 119 -2.07 -17.66 -9.78
CA PRO A 119 -2.52 -16.73 -10.81
C PRO A 119 -2.72 -15.29 -10.29
N THR A 120 -2.88 -15.12 -8.98
CA THR A 120 -3.05 -13.81 -8.32
C THR A 120 -1.73 -13.12 -7.97
N PHE A 121 -0.56 -13.73 -8.25
CA PHE A 121 0.73 -13.15 -7.92
C PHE A 121 0.95 -11.76 -8.53
N THR A 122 0.68 -11.60 -9.82
CA THR A 122 0.86 -10.32 -10.51
C THR A 122 -0.06 -9.24 -9.95
N HIS A 123 -1.31 -9.60 -9.64
CA HIS A 123 -2.28 -8.73 -9.00
C HIS A 123 -1.75 -8.24 -7.66
N HIS A 124 -1.42 -9.18 -6.76
CA HIS A 124 -0.84 -8.90 -5.45
C HIS A 124 0.39 -7.98 -5.55
N ALA A 125 1.36 -8.34 -6.40
CA ALA A 125 2.60 -7.61 -6.53
C ALA A 125 2.39 -6.18 -7.04
N LEU A 126 1.45 -5.99 -7.97
CA LEU A 126 1.06 -4.68 -8.48
C LEU A 126 0.39 -3.83 -7.39
N THR A 127 -0.61 -4.38 -6.69
CA THR A 127 -1.30 -3.70 -5.59
C THR A 127 -0.32 -3.30 -4.49
N SER A 128 0.52 -4.24 -4.05
CA SER A 128 1.55 -3.98 -3.04
C SER A 128 2.48 -2.86 -3.45
N ARG A 129 3.00 -2.88 -4.68
CA ARG A 129 3.90 -1.83 -5.15
C ARG A 129 3.22 -0.47 -5.27
N TRP A 130 1.96 -0.45 -5.70
CA TRP A 130 1.17 0.77 -5.76
C TRP A 130 0.89 1.35 -4.37
N CYS A 131 0.55 0.53 -3.37
CA CYS A 131 0.43 0.98 -1.99
C CYS A 131 1.71 1.65 -1.48
N LEU A 132 2.89 1.05 -1.74
CA LEU A 132 4.19 1.63 -1.37
C LEU A 132 4.44 2.96 -2.09
N HIS A 133 4.02 3.08 -3.35
CA HIS A 133 4.08 4.34 -4.09
C HIS A 133 3.22 5.44 -3.43
N MET A 134 1.98 5.10 -3.06
CA MET A 134 1.07 6.04 -2.39
C MET A 134 1.56 6.44 -0.98
N GLN A 135 2.21 5.52 -0.26
CA GLN A 135 2.89 5.85 1.00
C GLN A 135 3.97 6.93 0.81
N GLY A 136 4.73 6.85 -0.28
CA GLY A 136 5.69 7.89 -0.68
C GLY A 136 5.05 9.26 -0.97
N GLN A 137 3.75 9.30 -1.27
CA GLN A 137 2.97 10.53 -1.46
C GLN A 137 2.26 11.02 -0.17
N GLY A 138 2.56 10.40 0.97
CA GLY A 138 2.03 10.77 2.28
C GLY A 138 0.67 10.15 2.63
N PHE A 139 0.23 9.12 1.92
CA PHE A 139 -0.94 8.34 2.32
C PHE A 139 -0.56 7.27 3.34
N GLN A 140 -1.48 6.93 4.23
CA GLN A 140 -1.47 5.63 4.90
C GLN A 140 -2.14 4.63 3.95
N ALA A 141 -1.36 3.69 3.41
CA ALA A 141 -1.89 2.68 2.47
C ALA A 141 -1.92 1.32 3.15
N PHE A 142 -3.08 0.65 3.08
CA PHE A 142 -3.34 -0.66 3.64
C PHE A 142 -3.72 -1.62 2.50
N HIS A 143 -2.91 -2.64 2.27
CA HIS A 143 -3.22 -3.72 1.33
C HIS A 143 -4.37 -4.59 1.87
N GLU A 144 -5.04 -5.37 1.02
CA GLU A 144 -6.07 -6.33 1.43
C GLU A 144 -5.63 -7.26 2.57
N TYR A 145 -4.34 -7.58 2.68
CA TYR A 145 -3.80 -8.41 3.77
C TYR A 145 -3.83 -7.67 5.11
N ALA A 146 -3.48 -6.38 5.12
CA ALA A 146 -3.61 -5.54 6.30
C ALA A 146 -5.08 -5.35 6.70
N VAL A 147 -5.99 -5.25 5.73
CA VAL A 147 -7.43 -5.17 5.99
C VAL A 147 -7.96 -6.48 6.57
N ALA A 148 -7.64 -7.62 5.95
CA ALA A 148 -8.08 -8.94 6.38
C ALA A 148 -7.52 -9.34 7.74
N SER A 149 -6.32 -8.87 8.10
CA SER A 149 -5.69 -9.09 9.41
C SER A 149 -6.10 -8.10 10.49
N GLY A 150 -7.07 -7.21 10.22
CA GLY A 150 -7.59 -6.25 11.19
C GLY A 150 -6.61 -5.12 11.56
N ARG A 151 -5.58 -4.89 10.73
CA ARG A 151 -4.57 -3.84 10.96
C ARG A 151 -4.89 -2.55 10.22
N ALA A 152 -5.80 -2.59 9.24
CA ALA A 152 -6.38 -1.39 8.68
C ALA A 152 -7.45 -0.83 9.62
N PRO A 153 -7.71 0.49 9.60
CA PRO A 153 -8.73 1.09 10.46
C PRO A 153 -10.16 0.87 9.96
N VAL A 154 -10.33 0.17 8.84
CA VAL A 154 -11.61 -0.37 8.35
C VAL A 154 -11.52 -1.89 8.30
N THR A 155 -12.60 -2.57 8.67
CA THR A 155 -12.66 -4.05 8.63
C THR A 155 -13.26 -4.56 7.33
N THR A 156 -12.95 -5.81 6.99
CA THR A 156 -13.59 -6.53 5.88
C THR A 156 -15.11 -6.51 5.98
N GLU A 157 -15.67 -6.72 7.17
CA GLU A 157 -17.12 -6.69 7.41
C GLU A 157 -17.73 -5.32 7.12
N GLN A 158 -17.08 -4.24 7.58
CA GLN A 158 -17.54 -2.87 7.32
C GLN A 158 -17.58 -2.57 5.82
N LEU A 159 -16.54 -2.96 5.07
CA LEU A 159 -16.48 -2.78 3.62
C LEU A 159 -17.55 -3.60 2.89
N LEU A 160 -17.72 -4.88 3.24
CA LEU A 160 -18.74 -5.75 2.66
C LEU A 160 -20.15 -5.23 2.94
N ARG A 161 -20.46 -4.85 4.18
CA ARG A 161 -21.78 -4.32 4.55
C ARG A 161 -22.09 -3.02 3.82
N ARG A 162 -21.08 -2.16 3.64
CA ARG A 162 -21.27 -0.83 3.05
C ARG A 162 -21.29 -0.83 1.52
N TYR A 163 -20.42 -1.63 0.91
CA TYR A 163 -20.12 -1.57 -0.53
C TYR A 163 -20.39 -2.89 -1.27
N GLY A 164 -20.67 -3.98 -0.55
CA GLY A 164 -20.91 -5.30 -1.13
C GLY A 164 -19.64 -5.99 -1.64
N LYS A 165 -18.44 -5.42 -1.42
CA LYS A 165 -17.17 -6.06 -1.75
C LYS A 165 -16.03 -5.62 -0.83
N VAL A 166 -14.98 -6.43 -0.78
CA VAL A 166 -13.66 -6.06 -0.26
C VAL A 166 -12.82 -5.53 -1.40
N CYS A 167 -12.08 -4.46 -1.15
CA CYS A 167 -11.17 -3.86 -2.11
C CYS A 167 -9.73 -4.37 -1.92
N ASP A 168 -8.92 -4.26 -2.98
CA ASP A 168 -7.53 -4.72 -2.97
C ASP A 168 -6.63 -3.86 -2.06
N ALA A 169 -6.98 -2.60 -1.88
CA ALA A 169 -6.32 -1.72 -0.93
C ALA A 169 -7.20 -0.55 -0.47
N VAL A 170 -6.83 0.05 0.65
CA VAL A 170 -7.43 1.24 1.25
C VAL A 170 -6.35 2.30 1.45
N LEU A 171 -6.62 3.54 1.06
CA LEU A 171 -5.75 4.69 1.33
C LEU A 171 -6.41 5.65 2.29
N ILE A 172 -5.62 6.28 3.17
CA ILE A 172 -6.10 7.27 4.13
C ILE A 172 -5.17 8.47 4.15
N LYS A 173 -5.77 9.67 4.18
CA LYS A 173 -5.07 10.95 4.37
C LYS A 173 -5.99 11.91 5.12
N GLY A 174 -5.70 12.15 6.39
CA GLY A 174 -6.62 12.88 7.27
C GLY A 174 -7.89 12.08 7.54
N ASP A 175 -9.05 12.71 7.35
CA ASP A 175 -10.38 12.12 7.47
C ASP A 175 -10.90 11.54 6.14
N GLN A 176 -10.07 11.52 5.11
CA GLN A 176 -10.43 11.02 3.78
C GLN A 176 -9.92 9.60 3.58
N LEU A 177 -10.78 8.76 3.00
CA LEU A 177 -10.48 7.38 2.64
C LEU A 177 -10.73 7.17 1.15
N TRP A 178 -9.83 6.46 0.47
CA TRP A 178 -10.02 5.99 -0.90
C TRP A 178 -9.97 4.47 -0.93
N LEU A 179 -10.84 3.88 -1.77
CA LEU A 179 -10.81 2.45 -2.07
C LEU A 179 -10.01 2.24 -3.35
N ALA A 180 -9.29 1.13 -3.43
CA ALA A 180 -8.48 0.81 -4.60
C ALA A 180 -8.73 -0.61 -5.10
N GLU A 181 -8.80 -0.72 -6.42
CA GLU A 181 -8.99 -1.97 -7.15
C GLU A 181 -7.87 -2.12 -8.17
N THR A 182 -7.29 -3.31 -8.28
CA THR A 182 -6.18 -3.60 -9.18
C THR A 182 -6.67 -4.49 -10.31
N GLU A 183 -6.47 -4.06 -11.54
CA GLU A 183 -6.83 -4.78 -12.75
C GLU A 183 -5.53 -5.28 -13.42
N ALA A 184 -5.02 -6.41 -12.94
CA ALA A 184 -3.84 -7.08 -13.52
C ALA A 184 -4.22 -8.05 -14.66
N ALA A 185 -5.45 -8.58 -14.60
CA ALA A 185 -6.05 -9.42 -15.61
C ALA A 185 -7.48 -8.92 -15.91
N PRO A 186 -8.00 -9.18 -17.12
CA PRO A 186 -9.35 -8.76 -17.49
C PRO A 186 -10.45 -9.28 -16.55
N LYS A 187 -11.03 -8.40 -15.73
CA LYS A 187 -12.26 -8.68 -14.96
C LYS A 187 -13.48 -8.69 -15.87
N SER A 188 -14.55 -9.36 -15.45
CA SER A 188 -15.81 -9.34 -16.17
C SER A 188 -16.42 -7.93 -16.18
N THR A 189 -17.24 -7.61 -17.19
CA THR A 189 -17.95 -6.32 -17.25
C THR A 189 -18.77 -6.08 -15.99
N GLN A 190 -19.45 -7.11 -15.47
CA GLN A 190 -20.27 -6.99 -14.26
C GLN A 190 -19.42 -6.61 -13.04
N GLU A 191 -18.21 -7.16 -12.91
CA GLU A 191 -17.29 -6.79 -11.83
C GLU A 191 -16.80 -5.34 -11.97
N LEU A 192 -16.45 -4.93 -13.18
CA LEU A 192 -16.09 -3.53 -13.47
C LEU A 192 -17.25 -2.56 -13.19
N MET A 193 -18.50 -2.95 -13.46
CA MET A 193 -19.69 -2.18 -13.12
C MET A 193 -19.87 -2.05 -11.60
N ARG A 194 -19.58 -3.09 -10.81
CA ARG A 194 -19.61 -3.03 -9.34
C ARG A 194 -18.55 -2.04 -8.83
N ILE A 195 -17.33 -2.11 -9.37
CA ILE A 195 -16.25 -1.18 -9.04
C ILE A 195 -16.65 0.27 -9.38
N ALA A 196 -17.20 0.50 -10.57
CA ALA A 196 -17.70 1.84 -10.95
C ALA A 196 -18.83 2.32 -10.02
N GLY A 197 -19.68 1.41 -9.53
CA GLY A 197 -20.74 1.72 -8.56
C GLY A 197 -20.22 2.33 -7.26
N LEU A 198 -18.98 2.05 -6.85
CA LEU A 198 -18.37 2.64 -5.64
C LEU A 198 -18.32 4.17 -5.69
N ALA A 199 -18.20 4.77 -6.88
CA ALA A 199 -18.21 6.23 -7.06
C ALA A 199 -19.53 6.90 -6.61
N GLU A 200 -20.63 6.14 -6.57
CA GLU A 200 -21.94 6.63 -6.09
C GLU A 200 -21.92 6.90 -4.57
N HIS A 201 -20.95 6.32 -3.83
CA HIS A 201 -20.84 6.45 -2.38
C HIS A 201 -19.87 7.57 -1.93
N VAL A 202 -19.14 8.19 -2.85
CA VAL A 202 -18.18 9.25 -2.53
C VAL A 202 -18.90 10.45 -1.89
N GLY A 203 -18.25 11.05 -0.89
CA GLY A 203 -18.81 12.10 -0.03
C GLY A 203 -19.63 11.57 1.15
N ARG A 204 -19.74 10.25 1.32
CA ARG A 204 -20.46 9.63 2.44
C ARG A 204 -19.48 9.01 3.42
N ARG A 205 -19.85 8.98 4.71
CA ARG A 205 -19.09 8.25 5.73
C ARG A 205 -19.00 6.77 5.37
N VAL A 206 -17.82 6.20 5.62
CA VAL A 206 -17.51 4.78 5.40
C VAL A 206 -18.24 3.94 6.44
N HIS A 207 -18.20 4.34 7.70
CA HIS A 207 -18.93 3.74 8.82
C HIS A 207 -19.36 4.82 9.83
N PRO A 208 -20.51 4.69 10.53
CA PRO A 208 -20.97 5.66 11.52
C PRO A 208 -20.00 5.91 12.69
N ASP A 209 -19.18 4.91 13.02
CA ASP A 209 -18.22 4.99 14.14
C ASP A 209 -16.81 5.41 13.71
N LEU A 210 -16.57 5.55 12.41
CA LEU A 210 -15.26 5.92 11.87
C LEU A 210 -15.27 7.36 11.36
N PRO A 211 -14.19 8.13 11.54
CA PRO A 211 -14.14 9.52 11.08
C PRO A 211 -14.08 9.63 9.55
N PHE A 212 -13.91 8.51 8.84
CA PHE A 212 -13.57 8.54 7.43
C PHE A 212 -14.77 8.79 6.49
N VAL A 213 -14.57 9.70 5.54
CA VAL A 213 -15.45 9.92 4.38
C VAL A 213 -14.79 9.33 3.15
N LEU A 214 -15.57 8.60 2.34
CA LEU A 214 -15.08 8.08 1.06
C LEU A 214 -14.82 9.26 0.11
N ALA A 215 -13.57 9.50 -0.23
CA ALA A 215 -13.13 10.63 -1.06
C ALA A 215 -12.99 10.28 -2.55
N GLY A 216 -12.77 9.00 -2.88
CA GLY A 216 -12.66 8.56 -4.26
C GLY A 216 -12.37 7.08 -4.41
N VAL A 217 -12.21 6.64 -5.65
CA VAL A 217 -11.89 5.26 -6.02
C VAL A 217 -10.69 5.26 -6.96
N HIS A 218 -9.69 4.44 -6.65
CA HIS A 218 -8.54 4.20 -7.50
C HIS A 218 -8.71 2.88 -8.27
N ILE A 219 -8.40 2.90 -9.57
CA ILE A 219 -8.28 1.67 -10.37
C ILE A 219 -6.87 1.61 -10.92
N VAL A 220 -6.09 0.63 -10.45
CA VAL A 220 -4.68 0.44 -10.73
C VAL A 220 -4.51 -0.62 -11.80
N PHE A 221 -3.76 -0.35 -12.87
CA PHE A 221 -3.53 -1.33 -13.93
C PHE A 221 -2.21 -1.10 -14.65
N ASN A 222 -1.72 -2.13 -15.36
CA ASN A 222 -0.54 -1.99 -16.21
C ASN A 222 -0.89 -1.13 -17.44
N ALA A 223 -0.10 -0.08 -17.69
CA ALA A 223 -0.29 0.87 -18.78
C ALA A 223 -0.23 0.22 -20.18
N GLU A 224 0.42 -0.94 -20.32
CA GLU A 224 0.51 -1.69 -21.57
C GLU A 224 -0.81 -2.40 -21.95
N GLN A 225 -1.79 -2.45 -21.05
CA GLN A 225 -3.07 -3.13 -21.25
C GLN A 225 -4.20 -2.13 -21.52
N ASN A 226 -5.16 -2.51 -22.37
CA ASN A 226 -6.34 -1.68 -22.72
C ASN A 226 -7.44 -1.70 -21.63
N HIS A 227 -7.07 -1.53 -20.35
CA HIS A 227 -8.02 -1.58 -19.24
C HIS A 227 -8.88 -0.31 -19.14
N ALA A 228 -8.32 0.87 -19.44
CA ALA A 228 -9.04 2.14 -19.37
C ALA A 228 -10.33 2.13 -20.21
N ALA A 229 -10.27 1.66 -21.46
CA ALA A 229 -11.44 1.60 -22.34
C ALA A 229 -12.52 0.66 -21.81
N ARG A 230 -12.12 -0.48 -21.24
CA ARG A 230 -13.03 -1.49 -20.67
C ARG A 230 -13.72 -0.97 -19.42
N ILE A 231 -12.98 -0.28 -18.55
CA ILE A 231 -13.50 0.40 -17.36
C ILE A 231 -14.50 1.48 -17.78
N ALA A 232 -14.15 2.33 -18.76
CA ALA A 232 -15.04 3.37 -19.26
C ALA A 232 -16.34 2.81 -19.86
N LYS A 233 -16.25 1.70 -20.62
CA LYS A 233 -17.43 1.00 -21.15
C LYS A 233 -18.33 0.49 -20.01
N ALA A 234 -17.77 -0.20 -19.03
CA ALA A 234 -18.54 -0.71 -17.89
C ALA A 234 -19.17 0.41 -17.05
N ALA A 235 -18.45 1.53 -16.85
CA ALA A 235 -18.98 2.69 -16.16
C ALA A 235 -20.17 3.34 -16.90
N ARG A 236 -20.08 3.47 -18.24
CA ARG A 236 -21.20 3.95 -19.07
C ARG A 236 -22.44 3.08 -18.91
N GLU A 237 -22.26 1.76 -18.92
CA GLU A 237 -23.34 0.79 -18.73
C GLU A 237 -23.93 0.86 -17.32
N ARG A 238 -23.09 0.86 -16.28
CA ARG A 238 -23.50 1.01 -14.88
C ARG A 238 -24.33 2.26 -14.65
N TRP A 239 -23.95 3.37 -15.29
CA TRP A 239 -24.58 4.66 -15.09
C TRP A 239 -25.61 5.01 -16.14
N GLN A 240 -26.12 4.06 -16.94
CA GLN A 240 -27.06 4.35 -18.03
C GLN A 240 -28.24 5.24 -17.61
N ARG A 241 -28.74 5.06 -16.38
CA ARG A 241 -29.85 5.81 -15.76
C ARG A 241 -29.56 7.28 -15.42
N TYR A 242 -28.28 7.69 -15.40
CA TYR A 242 -27.87 9.04 -15.01
C TYR A 242 -27.76 9.97 -16.22
N THR A 243 -27.94 11.27 -15.99
CA THR A 243 -27.72 12.31 -17.01
C THR A 243 -26.23 12.41 -17.38
N ALA A 244 -25.92 13.07 -18.50
CA ALA A 244 -24.54 13.27 -18.93
C ALA A 244 -23.69 14.03 -17.88
N ALA A 245 -24.27 15.06 -17.25
CA ALA A 245 -23.60 15.81 -16.19
C ALA A 245 -23.30 14.93 -14.96
N GLN A 246 -24.28 14.13 -14.51
CA GLN A 246 -24.10 13.20 -13.39
C GLN A 246 -23.04 12.13 -13.71
N LYS A 247 -23.06 11.57 -14.93
CA LYS A 247 -22.04 10.62 -15.40
C LYS A 247 -20.64 11.24 -15.35
N HIS A 248 -20.50 12.49 -15.78
CA HIS A 248 -19.22 13.21 -15.73
C HIS A 248 -18.74 13.41 -14.28
N THR A 249 -19.63 13.82 -13.37
CA THR A 249 -19.31 13.92 -11.93
C THR A 249 -18.91 12.59 -11.33
N LEU A 250 -19.60 11.49 -11.66
CA LEU A 250 -19.27 10.15 -11.18
C LEU A 250 -17.91 9.67 -11.73
N ALA A 251 -17.63 9.94 -12.99
CA ALA A 251 -16.35 9.61 -13.60
C ALA A 251 -15.18 10.36 -12.94
N GLY A 252 -15.37 11.65 -12.60
CA GLY A 252 -14.38 12.45 -11.89
C GLY A 252 -14.05 11.97 -10.47
N ARG A 253 -14.84 11.04 -9.90
CA ARG A 253 -14.58 10.41 -8.59
C ARG A 253 -13.72 9.14 -8.69
N ILE A 254 -13.43 8.69 -9.90
CA ILE A 254 -12.59 7.54 -10.19
C ILE A 254 -11.28 8.03 -10.78
N THR A 255 -10.16 7.67 -10.15
CA THR A 255 -8.81 7.88 -10.65
C THR A 255 -8.28 6.59 -11.23
N LEU A 256 -7.81 6.66 -12.47
CA LEU A 256 -7.09 5.60 -13.16
C LEU A 256 -5.60 5.78 -12.88
N ASN A 257 -4.99 4.80 -12.21
CA ASN A 257 -3.57 4.75 -11.92
C ASN A 257 -2.90 3.81 -12.92
N ARG A 258 -2.31 4.40 -13.96
CA ARG A 258 -1.64 3.68 -15.04
C ARG A 258 -0.20 3.43 -14.66
N VAL A 259 0.13 2.19 -14.36
CA VAL A 259 1.45 1.79 -13.89
C VAL A 259 2.31 1.36 -15.07
N SER A 260 3.47 1.98 -15.22
CA SER A 260 4.51 1.54 -16.14
C SER A 260 5.40 0.50 -15.44
N LEU A 261 5.45 -0.70 -16.01
CA LEU A 261 6.24 -1.82 -15.51
C LEU A 261 7.32 -2.21 -16.54
N GLY A 262 8.50 -2.55 -16.07
CA GLY A 262 9.49 -3.33 -16.80
C GLY A 262 9.41 -4.81 -16.42
N LEU A 263 10.06 -5.67 -17.20
CA LEU A 263 10.06 -7.11 -16.92
C LEU A 263 10.96 -7.49 -15.73
N PRO A 264 10.57 -8.48 -14.89
CA PRO A 264 9.26 -9.11 -14.91
C PRO A 264 8.17 -8.28 -14.22
N LEU A 265 8.51 -7.34 -13.32
CA LEU A 265 7.59 -6.43 -12.62
C LEU A 265 8.38 -5.28 -11.95
N VAL A 266 9.27 -4.63 -12.71
CA VAL A 266 10.09 -3.50 -12.25
C VAL A 266 9.25 -2.22 -12.35
N TRP A 267 9.00 -1.55 -11.23
CA TRP A 267 8.23 -0.30 -11.24
C TRP A 267 9.00 0.84 -11.91
N ARG A 268 8.47 1.38 -13.02
CA ARG A 268 9.06 2.52 -13.74
C ARG A 268 8.35 3.84 -13.41
N GLY A 269 7.06 3.80 -13.11
CA GLY A 269 6.28 4.98 -12.76
C GLY A 269 4.79 4.69 -12.69
N CYS A 270 4.03 5.68 -12.24
CA CYS A 270 2.57 5.68 -12.27
C CYS A 270 2.10 7.06 -12.73
N THR A 271 1.10 7.08 -13.61
CA THR A 271 0.42 8.30 -14.01
C THR A 271 -1.04 8.21 -13.61
N ASP A 272 -1.56 9.32 -13.08
CA ASP A 272 -2.90 9.38 -12.53
C ASP A 272 -3.78 10.23 -13.44
N GLU A 273 -4.90 9.69 -13.89
CA GLU A 273 -5.86 10.41 -14.73
C GLU A 273 -7.30 10.16 -14.23
N PRO A 274 -8.21 11.15 -14.26
CA PRO A 274 -9.61 10.88 -13.98
C PRO A 274 -10.20 9.97 -15.06
N LEU A 275 -11.18 9.14 -14.69
CA LEU A 275 -11.89 8.32 -15.67
C LEU A 275 -12.56 9.20 -16.72
N SER A 276 -12.23 8.97 -18.00
CA SER A 276 -12.88 9.61 -19.13
C SER A 276 -13.95 8.69 -19.73
N LEU A 277 -15.16 9.21 -19.90
CA LEU A 277 -16.27 8.49 -20.55
C LEU A 277 -16.37 8.76 -22.06
N LYS A 278 -15.43 9.52 -22.65
CA LYS A 278 -15.42 9.79 -24.09
C LYS A 278 -15.44 8.47 -24.87
N ALA A 279 -16.15 8.46 -25.99
CA ALA A 279 -16.12 7.33 -26.90
C ALA A 279 -14.68 7.17 -27.40
N ILE A 280 -14.13 5.97 -27.23
CA ILE A 280 -12.89 5.51 -27.87
C ILE A 280 -13.34 4.69 -29.07
#